data_AF-A0A1H7D793-F1
#
_entry.id   AF-A0A1H7D793-F1
#
_cell.length_a   1.000
_cell.length_b   1.000
_cell.length_c   1.000
_cell.angle_alpha   90.00
_cell.angle_beta   90.00
_cell.angle_gamma   90.00
#
_symmetry.space_group_name_H-M   'P 1'
#
loop_
_entity.id
_entity.type
_entity.pdbx_description
1 polymer ?
#
loop_
_entity_poly.entity_id
_entity_poly.type
_entity_poly.pdbx_seq_one_letter_code
_entity_poly.pdbx_strand_id
1 'polypeptide(L)'
;MSRALCLLILPLTLMLTGCWTGPLLFTAVDAAKSLEDGAYRLVEPGSSDPGGDVLNIRNQYDGSLLVTGPDHPWRVLTVPLLQAGSGRFILQLQESDPKRPERSIKATYMLLDMRRQHPAITILACDAETAGAVEASGGFIARDPQSASSCGFTDGAVLKLRIAAAGQGLSEPDIELIRVAE
;
A
#
# COMPACT_ATOMS: atom_id res chain seq x y z
N MET A 1 -18.96 -23.49 19.02
CA MET A 1 -17.62 -23.70 18.45
C MET A 1 -17.17 -22.41 17.80
N SER A 2 -15.96 -21.95 18.16
CA SER A 2 -15.10 -21.01 17.43
C SER A 2 -15.57 -19.57 17.16
N ARG A 3 -15.72 -18.74 18.21
CA ARG A 3 -15.65 -17.27 18.07
C ARG A 3 -14.25 -16.69 18.29
N ALA A 4 -13.39 -17.42 19.01
CA ALA A 4 -12.00 -17.04 19.23
C ALA A 4 -11.06 -17.36 18.05
N LEU A 5 -11.53 -18.14 17.07
CA LEU A 5 -10.70 -18.55 15.93
C LEU A 5 -10.60 -17.46 14.84
N CYS A 6 -11.59 -16.56 14.70
CA CYS A 6 -11.57 -15.51 13.66
C CYS A 6 -10.71 -14.30 14.03
N LEU A 7 -10.64 -13.91 15.31
CA LEU A 7 -9.87 -12.74 15.77
C LEU A 7 -8.34 -12.95 15.72
N LEU A 8 -7.88 -14.18 15.57
CA LEU A 8 -6.46 -14.52 15.43
C LEU A 8 -5.99 -14.64 13.98
N ILE A 9 -6.90 -14.64 12.99
CA ILE A 9 -6.54 -14.85 11.58
C ILE A 9 -6.01 -13.56 10.96
N LEU A 10 -6.56 -12.39 11.30
CA LEU A 10 -6.16 -11.12 10.72
C LEU A 10 -4.71 -10.69 11.02
N PRO A 11 -4.19 -10.78 12.26
CA PRO A 11 -2.78 -10.51 12.51
C PRO A 11 -1.87 -11.61 11.92
N LEU A 12 -2.39 -12.82 11.70
CA LEU A 12 -1.63 -13.93 11.11
C LEU A 12 -1.50 -13.80 9.58
N THR A 13 -2.52 -13.31 8.89
CA THR A 13 -2.47 -13.02 7.44
C THR A 13 -1.60 -11.81 7.10
N LEU A 14 -1.58 -10.79 7.98
CA LEU A 14 -0.65 -9.66 7.88
C LEU A 14 0.82 -10.08 8.06
N MET A 15 1.10 -11.14 8.84
CA MET A 15 2.45 -11.71 9.00
C MET A 15 2.86 -12.63 7.83
N LEU A 16 1.90 -13.04 6.98
CA LEU A 16 2.08 -14.01 5.89
C LEU A 16 2.10 -13.38 4.49
N THR A 17 2.09 -12.06 4.38
CA THR A 17 2.28 -11.37 3.09
C THR A 17 3.51 -10.49 3.19
N GLY A 18 4.61 -10.91 2.58
CA GLY A 18 5.81 -10.10 2.61
C GLY A 18 5.61 -8.90 1.70
N CYS A 19 5.95 -7.73 2.23
CA CYS A 19 5.64 -6.45 1.61
C CYS A 19 6.58 -6.14 0.44
N TRP A 20 6.09 -5.37 -0.52
CA TRP A 20 6.94 -4.77 -1.55
C TRP A 20 7.58 -3.52 -0.98
N THR A 21 8.91 -3.46 -0.99
CA THR A 21 9.69 -2.37 -0.41
C THR A 21 10.80 -1.91 -1.36
N GLY A 22 11.49 -0.83 -1.03
CA GLY A 22 12.63 -0.35 -1.83
C GLY A 22 13.12 1.02 -1.37
N PRO A 23 14.06 1.66 -2.09
CA PRO A 23 14.34 3.08 -1.94
C PRO A 23 13.14 3.90 -2.42
N LEU A 24 13.16 5.22 -2.28
CA LEU A 24 12.17 6.09 -2.94
C LEU A 24 12.39 6.05 -4.46
N LEU A 25 11.45 5.46 -5.21
CA LEU A 25 11.55 5.32 -6.67
C LEU A 25 10.77 6.41 -7.43
N PHE A 26 9.83 7.06 -6.75
CA PHE A 26 9.03 8.14 -7.29
C PHE A 26 9.17 9.42 -6.46
N THR A 27 8.93 10.54 -7.12
CA THR A 27 9.03 11.88 -6.56
C THR A 27 7.70 12.61 -6.64
N ALA A 28 7.62 13.83 -6.11
CA ALA A 28 6.41 14.65 -6.17
C ALA A 28 5.93 14.91 -7.62
N VAL A 29 6.82 14.95 -8.62
CA VAL A 29 6.40 15.18 -10.01
C VAL A 29 5.67 13.97 -10.63
N ASP A 30 5.84 12.79 -10.05
CA ASP A 30 5.15 11.57 -10.46
C ASP A 30 3.77 11.43 -9.79
N ALA A 31 3.50 12.22 -8.75
CA ALA A 31 2.29 12.12 -7.96
C ALA A 31 1.10 12.80 -8.64
N ALA A 32 -0.07 12.19 -8.50
CA ALA A 32 -1.35 12.74 -8.92
C ALA A 32 -2.36 12.61 -7.79
N LYS A 33 -3.29 13.56 -7.68
CA LYS A 33 -4.39 13.49 -6.72
C LYS A 33 -5.20 12.20 -6.94
N SER A 34 -5.52 11.53 -5.83
CA SER A 34 -6.22 10.24 -5.85
C SER A 34 -7.36 10.20 -4.84
N LEU A 35 -7.04 10.36 -3.55
CA LEU A 35 -8.00 10.44 -2.45
C LEU A 35 -8.35 11.89 -2.12
N GLU A 36 -9.60 12.12 -1.73
CA GLU A 36 -10.06 13.42 -1.22
C GLU A 36 -9.64 13.62 0.23
N ASP A 37 -9.69 14.86 0.70
CA ASP A 37 -9.43 15.17 2.10
C ASP A 37 -10.57 14.63 2.98
N GLY A 38 -10.19 14.08 4.14
CA GLY A 38 -11.15 13.63 5.15
C GLY A 38 -10.65 12.46 5.99
N ALA A 39 -11.53 11.98 6.86
CA ALA A 39 -11.32 10.80 7.67
C ALA A 39 -11.79 9.54 6.94
N TYR A 40 -10.95 8.51 6.94
CA TYR A 40 -11.22 7.22 6.32
C TYR A 40 -11.01 6.11 7.33
N ARG A 41 -12.00 5.24 7.49
CA ARG A 41 -11.90 4.03 8.29
C ARG A 41 -11.35 2.89 7.42
N LEU A 42 -10.36 2.18 7.95
CA LEU A 42 -9.83 0.96 7.35
C LEU A 42 -10.73 -0.18 7.77
N VAL A 43 -11.29 -0.88 6.79
CA VAL A 43 -12.11 -2.07 7.04
C VAL A 43 -11.63 -3.22 6.16
N GLU A 44 -11.80 -4.43 6.66
CA GLU A 44 -11.75 -5.61 5.81
C GLU A 44 -12.87 -5.53 4.76
N PRO A 45 -12.62 -5.92 3.50
CA PRO A 45 -13.64 -5.92 2.47
C PRO A 45 -14.87 -6.74 2.89
N GLY A 46 -16.05 -6.16 2.72
CA GLY A 46 -17.31 -6.80 3.10
C GLY A 46 -17.58 -6.87 4.61
N SER A 47 -16.69 -6.35 5.46
CA SER A 47 -16.94 -6.25 6.89
C SER A 47 -17.96 -5.16 7.20
N SER A 48 -18.85 -5.46 8.14
CA SER A 48 -19.77 -4.48 8.74
C SER A 48 -19.24 -3.89 10.05
N ASP A 49 -17.98 -4.16 10.41
CA ASP A 49 -17.39 -3.75 11.69
C ASP A 49 -17.06 -2.25 11.71
N PRO A 50 -17.69 -1.46 12.60
CA PRO A 50 -17.36 -0.05 12.77
C PRO A 50 -16.04 0.19 13.53
N GLY A 51 -15.35 -0.85 14.01
CA GLY A 51 -14.19 -0.76 14.90
C GLY A 51 -12.82 -0.52 14.26
N GLY A 52 -12.72 -0.46 12.93
CA GLY A 52 -11.43 -0.29 12.25
C GLY A 52 -10.73 1.05 12.51
N ASP A 53 -9.41 1.09 12.33
CA ASP A 53 -8.60 2.29 12.52
C ASP A 53 -9.02 3.43 11.59
N VAL A 54 -8.95 4.66 12.07
CA VAL A 54 -9.28 5.86 11.29
C VAL A 54 -8.00 6.60 10.91
N LEU A 55 -7.81 6.81 9.62
CA LEU A 55 -6.78 7.67 9.06
C LEU A 55 -7.39 9.00 8.64
N ASN A 56 -6.70 10.10 8.92
CA ASN A 56 -6.99 11.39 8.33
C ASN A 56 -6.08 11.59 7.11
N ILE A 57 -6.68 11.89 5.98
CA ILE A 57 -5.99 12.13 4.71
C ILE A 57 -6.10 13.61 4.37
N ARG A 58 -4.96 14.21 4.03
CA ARG A 58 -4.88 15.60 3.59
C ARG A 58 -3.93 15.75 2.40
N ASN A 59 -4.46 16.22 1.28
CA ASN A 59 -3.69 16.57 0.09
C ASN A 59 -2.70 17.70 0.41
N GLN A 60 -1.47 17.53 -0.05
CA GLN A 60 -0.38 18.49 0.06
C GLN A 60 -0.24 19.28 -1.25
N TYR A 61 0.47 20.41 -1.18
CA TYR A 61 0.66 21.31 -2.34
C TYR A 61 1.38 20.62 -3.52
N ASP A 62 2.22 19.62 -3.22
CA ASP A 62 3.04 18.88 -4.18
C ASP A 62 2.35 17.61 -4.71
N GLY A 63 1.03 17.47 -4.46
CA GLY A 63 0.24 16.32 -4.91
C GLY A 63 0.40 15.06 -4.06
N SER A 64 1.26 15.08 -3.03
CA SER A 64 1.33 13.99 -2.05
C SER A 64 0.16 14.05 -1.06
N LEU A 65 -0.05 12.96 -0.33
CA LEU A 65 -1.00 12.88 0.77
C LEU A 65 -0.22 12.85 2.09
N LEU A 66 -0.64 13.67 3.04
CA LEU A 66 -0.32 13.47 4.44
C LEU A 66 -1.38 12.55 5.03
N VAL A 67 -0.94 11.44 5.59
CA VAL A 67 -1.81 10.43 6.22
C VAL A 67 -1.45 10.39 7.70
N THR A 68 -2.40 10.69 8.58
CA THR A 68 -2.22 10.63 10.03
C THR A 68 -3.16 9.60 10.64
N GLY A 69 -2.60 8.69 11.43
CA GLY A 69 -3.33 7.64 12.15
C GLY A 69 -2.91 7.59 13.63
N PRO A 70 -3.17 6.47 14.34
CA PRO A 70 -2.77 6.31 15.75
C PRO A 70 -1.24 6.26 15.96
N ASP A 71 -0.49 5.89 14.92
CA ASP A 71 0.97 5.75 14.98
C ASP A 71 1.71 7.03 14.52
N HIS A 72 2.57 6.90 13.50
CA HIS A 72 3.36 7.98 12.92
C HIS A 72 2.67 8.57 11.68
N PRO A 73 2.86 9.87 11.41
CA PRO A 73 2.39 10.47 10.17
C PRO A 73 3.19 9.91 8.98
N TRP A 74 2.46 9.60 7.90
CA TRP A 74 3.03 9.11 6.66
C TRP A 74 2.88 10.17 5.58
N ARG A 75 3.92 10.32 4.76
CA ARG A 75 3.80 10.97 3.46
C ARG A 75 3.59 9.89 2.42
N VAL A 76 2.55 10.03 1.60
CA VAL A 76 2.19 9.05 0.58
C VAL A 76 2.19 9.72 -0.79
N LEU A 77 2.93 9.17 -1.74
CA LEU A 77 2.78 9.55 -3.15
C LEU A 77 1.83 8.57 -3.82
N THR A 78 0.89 9.09 -4.59
CA THR A 78 -0.01 8.29 -5.42
C THR A 78 0.34 8.46 -6.89
N VAL A 79 1.00 7.45 -7.46
CA VAL A 79 1.56 7.49 -8.80
C VAL A 79 0.61 6.77 -9.76
N PRO A 80 0.09 7.43 -10.80
CA PRO A 80 -0.85 6.80 -11.73
C PRO A 80 -0.29 5.55 -12.39
N LEU A 81 -1.08 4.48 -12.41
CA LEU A 81 -0.76 3.23 -13.09
C LEU A 81 -1.54 3.11 -14.39
N LEU A 82 -1.19 3.97 -15.37
CA LEU A 82 -1.95 4.12 -16.61
C LEU A 82 -2.13 2.81 -17.39
N GLN A 83 -1.16 1.90 -17.33
CA GLN A 83 -1.21 0.59 -17.98
C GLN A 83 -2.27 -0.35 -17.38
N ALA A 84 -2.72 -0.10 -16.15
CA ALA A 84 -3.75 -0.87 -15.46
C ALA A 84 -5.15 -0.21 -15.54
N GLY A 85 -5.29 0.88 -16.29
CA GLY A 85 -6.52 1.66 -16.43
C GLY A 85 -6.59 2.88 -15.51
N SER A 86 -7.47 3.82 -15.85
CA SER A 86 -7.72 5.03 -15.05
C SER A 86 -8.26 4.67 -13.67
N GLY A 87 -7.77 5.33 -12.61
CA GLY A 87 -8.23 5.09 -11.24
C GLY A 87 -7.45 4.04 -10.46
N ARG A 88 -6.32 3.54 -10.99
CA ARG A 88 -5.35 2.75 -10.24
C ARG A 88 -4.06 3.52 -10.01
N PHE A 89 -3.52 3.42 -8.80
CA PHE A 89 -2.34 4.15 -8.37
C PHE A 89 -1.40 3.23 -7.61
N ILE A 90 -0.10 3.44 -7.80
CA ILE A 90 0.91 2.94 -6.87
C ILE A 90 0.92 3.88 -5.68
N LEU A 91 0.82 3.32 -4.48
CA LEU A 91 1.11 4.03 -3.24
C LEU A 91 2.58 3.85 -2.90
N GLN A 92 3.33 4.95 -2.77
CA GLN A 92 4.66 4.96 -2.16
C GLN A 92 4.55 5.59 -0.77
N LEU A 93 4.54 4.75 0.27
CA LEU A 93 4.46 5.20 1.67
C LEU A 93 5.86 5.50 2.18
N GLN A 94 6.00 6.68 2.77
CA GLN A 94 7.24 7.20 3.30
C GLN A 94 6.99 7.60 4.74
N GLU A 95 7.74 7.04 5.67
CA GLU A 95 7.66 7.47 7.06
C GLU A 95 8.10 8.92 7.11
N SER A 96 7.22 9.80 7.58
CA SER A 96 7.52 11.21 7.75
C SER A 96 7.93 11.41 9.21
N ASP A 97 9.20 11.17 9.56
CA ASP A 97 9.70 11.58 10.88
C ASP A 97 9.87 13.11 10.89
N PRO A 98 9.01 13.87 11.60
CA PRO A 98 9.10 15.33 11.62
C PRO A 98 10.40 15.82 12.31
N LYS A 99 11.09 14.96 13.06
CA LYS A 99 12.37 15.28 13.71
C LYS A 99 13.57 14.92 12.83
N ARG A 100 13.40 14.09 11.81
CA ARG A 100 14.45 13.61 10.88
C ARG A 100 13.89 13.39 9.48
N PRO A 101 13.46 14.44 8.76
CA PRO A 101 12.85 14.32 7.44
C PRO A 101 13.77 13.68 6.39
N GLU A 102 15.09 13.72 6.59
CA GLU A 102 16.09 13.05 5.75
C GLU A 102 16.18 11.52 5.91
N ARG A 103 15.48 10.92 6.88
CA ARG A 103 15.54 9.46 7.14
C ARG A 103 14.60 8.60 6.32
N SER A 104 13.76 9.17 5.48
CA SER A 104 12.82 8.42 4.62
C SER A 104 13.56 7.75 3.44
N ILE A 105 14.53 6.87 3.71
CA ILE A 105 15.38 6.22 2.71
C ILE A 105 14.69 4.99 2.11
N LYS A 106 13.62 4.50 2.76
CA LYS A 106 12.86 3.33 2.34
C LYS A 106 11.38 3.66 2.18
N ALA A 107 10.77 3.02 1.20
CA ALA A 107 9.33 3.06 0.99
C ALA A 107 8.73 1.65 0.98
N THR A 108 7.45 1.61 1.35
CA THR A 108 6.56 0.47 1.11
C THR A 108 5.67 0.80 -0.08
N TYR A 109 5.46 -0.20 -0.94
CA TYR A 109 4.69 -0.10 -2.16
C TYR A 109 3.40 -0.91 -2.07
N MET A 110 2.28 -0.29 -2.42
CA MET A 110 0.96 -0.92 -2.46
C MET A 110 0.19 -0.47 -3.71
N LEU A 111 -0.91 -1.17 -3.99
CA LEU A 111 -1.86 -0.75 -5.02
C LEU A 111 -3.06 -0.06 -4.36
N LEU A 112 -3.44 1.11 -4.89
CA LEU A 112 -4.72 1.76 -4.62
C LEU A 112 -5.62 1.62 -5.85
N ASP A 113 -6.83 1.09 -5.66
CA ASP A 113 -7.88 1.02 -6.68
C ASP A 113 -9.07 1.91 -6.28
N MET A 114 -9.25 3.01 -7.02
CA MET A 114 -10.32 4.00 -6.84
C MET A 114 -11.58 3.66 -7.65
N ARG A 115 -11.58 2.56 -8.43
CA ARG A 115 -12.70 2.21 -9.32
C ARG A 115 -13.80 1.41 -8.62
N ARG A 116 -13.55 0.98 -7.38
CA ARG A 116 -14.51 0.25 -6.56
C ARG A 116 -15.49 1.24 -5.90
N GLN A 117 -16.54 0.72 -5.28
CA GLN A 117 -17.51 1.55 -4.54
C GLN A 117 -16.83 2.36 -3.43
N HIS A 118 -15.89 1.73 -2.72
CA HIS A 118 -14.99 2.38 -1.78
C HIS A 118 -13.55 2.25 -2.31
N PRO A 119 -12.70 3.29 -2.19
CA PRO A 119 -11.28 3.14 -2.49
C PRO A 119 -10.68 1.97 -1.73
N ALA A 120 -9.86 1.16 -2.40
CA ALA A 120 -9.35 -0.06 -1.81
C ALA A 120 -7.84 -0.18 -1.98
N ILE A 121 -7.19 -0.72 -0.95
CA ILE A 121 -5.75 -0.96 -0.91
C ILE A 121 -5.51 -2.46 -1.02
N THR A 122 -4.55 -2.84 -1.85
CA THR A 122 -4.00 -4.19 -1.90
C THR A 122 -2.53 -4.19 -1.51
N ILE A 123 -2.20 -5.05 -0.56
CA ILE A 123 -0.85 -5.41 -0.14
C ILE A 123 -0.38 -6.53 -1.06
N LEU A 124 0.69 -6.26 -1.81
CA LEU A 124 1.17 -7.17 -2.84
C LEU A 124 2.15 -8.17 -2.25
N ALA A 125 1.90 -9.47 -2.45
CA ALA A 125 2.79 -10.53 -2.00
C ALA A 125 4.01 -10.67 -2.94
N CYS A 126 5.17 -11.04 -2.39
CA CYS A 126 6.35 -11.42 -3.19
C CYS A 126 6.21 -12.89 -3.63
N ASP A 127 5.42 -13.14 -4.67
CA ASP A 127 5.31 -14.47 -5.29
C ASP A 127 6.58 -14.83 -6.10
N ALA A 128 6.67 -16.08 -6.55
CA ALA A 128 7.83 -16.59 -7.26
C ALA A 128 8.12 -15.83 -8.58
N GLU A 129 7.08 -15.39 -9.28
CA GLU A 129 7.21 -14.65 -10.53
C GLU A 129 7.78 -13.24 -10.26
N THR A 130 7.25 -12.56 -9.24
CA THR A 130 7.71 -11.24 -8.83
C THR A 130 9.11 -11.30 -8.25
N ALA A 131 9.41 -12.30 -7.41
CA ALA A 131 10.74 -12.59 -6.91
C ALA A 131 11.77 -12.68 -8.05
N GLY A 132 11.48 -13.49 -9.08
CA GLY A 132 12.37 -13.64 -10.24
C GLY A 132 12.57 -12.33 -11.01
N ALA A 133 11.50 -11.53 -11.18
CA ALA A 133 11.61 -10.22 -11.82
C ALA A 133 12.46 -9.22 -11.01
N VAL A 134 12.30 -9.22 -9.68
CA VAL A 134 13.08 -8.38 -8.76
C VAL A 134 14.56 -8.76 -8.77
N GLU A 135 14.87 -10.06 -8.72
CA GLU A 135 16.25 -10.54 -8.81
C GLU A 135 16.88 -10.17 -10.16
N ALA A 136 16.15 -10.35 -11.26
CA ALA A 136 16.62 -10.01 -12.61
C ALA A 136 16.90 -8.52 -12.80
N SER A 137 16.22 -7.64 -12.05
CA SER A 137 16.44 -6.19 -12.09
C SER A 137 17.51 -5.70 -11.11
N GLY A 138 18.19 -6.60 -10.39
CA GLY A 138 19.16 -6.21 -9.34
C GLY A 138 18.51 -5.67 -8.07
N GLY A 139 17.25 -6.03 -7.82
CA GLY A 139 16.60 -5.86 -6.52
C GLY A 139 17.04 -6.92 -5.52
N PHE A 140 16.33 -7.04 -4.40
CA PHE A 140 16.64 -8.02 -3.36
C PHE A 140 15.39 -8.72 -2.85
N ILE A 141 15.55 -9.94 -2.35
CA ILE A 141 14.48 -10.68 -1.68
C ILE A 141 14.89 -10.86 -0.23
N ALA A 142 14.09 -10.34 0.70
CA ALA A 142 14.25 -10.62 2.12
C ALA A 142 13.35 -11.82 2.47
N ARG A 143 13.97 -12.93 2.86
CA ARG A 143 13.27 -14.11 3.36
C ARG A 143 13.43 -14.15 4.87
N ASP A 144 12.37 -13.83 5.57
CA ASP A 144 12.29 -14.07 7.00
C ASP A 144 11.69 -15.47 7.20
N PRO A 145 12.34 -16.41 7.92
CA PRO A 145 11.77 -17.73 8.18
C PRO A 145 10.45 -17.70 8.97
N GLN A 146 10.14 -16.58 9.65
CA GLN A 146 8.94 -16.40 10.48
C GLN A 146 7.84 -15.60 9.77
N SER A 147 8.12 -14.93 8.65
CA SER A 147 7.14 -14.16 7.86
C SER A 147 7.26 -14.48 6.37
N ALA A 148 6.34 -13.97 5.55
CA ALA A 148 6.45 -14.21 4.11
C ALA A 148 7.59 -13.42 3.46
N SER A 149 8.05 -13.89 2.30
CA SER A 149 9.14 -13.25 1.55
C SER A 149 8.74 -11.83 1.14
N SER A 150 9.62 -10.87 1.34
CA SER A 150 9.44 -9.47 0.94
C SER A 150 10.29 -9.16 -0.30
N CYS A 151 9.71 -8.45 -1.26
CA CYS A 151 10.36 -8.08 -2.52
C CYS A 151 10.87 -6.64 -2.44
N GLY A 152 12.17 -6.46 -2.60
CA GLY A 152 12.88 -5.17 -2.57
C GLY A 152 13.18 -4.66 -3.99
N PHE A 153 12.41 -3.70 -4.48
CA PHE A 153 12.60 -3.12 -5.81
C PHE A 153 13.66 -2.01 -5.77
N THR A 154 14.48 -1.95 -6.81
CA THR A 154 15.46 -0.88 -7.05
C THR A 154 15.21 -0.13 -8.36
N ASP A 155 14.26 -0.61 -9.17
CA ASP A 155 13.88 -0.06 -10.46
C ASP A 155 12.37 0.25 -10.48
N GLY A 156 12.03 1.53 -10.69
CA GLY A 156 10.65 2.01 -10.74
C GLY A 156 9.86 1.53 -11.96
N ALA A 157 10.51 1.22 -13.07
CA ALA A 157 9.86 0.65 -14.27
C ALA A 157 9.46 -0.80 -14.02
N VAL A 158 10.34 -1.59 -13.40
CA VAL A 158 10.05 -2.98 -13.01
C VAL A 158 8.94 -3.01 -11.97
N LEU A 159 9.00 -2.14 -10.95
CA LEU A 159 7.92 -1.99 -9.98
C LEU A 159 6.57 -1.68 -10.65
N LYS A 160 6.52 -0.68 -11.54
CA LYS A 160 5.29 -0.33 -12.29
C LYS A 160 4.73 -1.52 -13.05
N LEU A 161 5.58 -2.25 -13.77
CA LEU A 161 5.17 -3.41 -14.55
C LEU A 161 4.63 -4.54 -13.65
N ARG A 162 5.29 -4.82 -12.52
CA ARG A 162 4.84 -5.85 -11.58
C ARG A 162 3.54 -5.47 -10.88
N ILE A 163 3.38 -4.22 -10.43
CA ILE A 163 2.10 -3.77 -9.83
C ILE A 163 0.98 -3.83 -10.88
N ALA A 164 1.24 -3.44 -12.13
CA ALA A 164 0.24 -3.53 -13.19
C ALA A 164 -0.19 -4.98 -13.45
N ALA A 165 0.76 -5.91 -13.50
CA ALA A 165 0.48 -7.34 -13.68
C ALA A 165 -0.31 -7.91 -12.49
N ALA A 166 0.12 -7.64 -11.26
CA ALA A 166 -0.58 -8.08 -10.05
C ALA A 166 -2.02 -7.52 -10.02
N GLY A 167 -2.21 -6.26 -10.41
CA GLY A 167 -3.50 -5.60 -10.50
C GLY A 167 -4.51 -6.25 -11.45
N GLN A 168 -4.08 -6.98 -12.47
CA GLN A 168 -4.99 -7.60 -13.44
C GLN A 168 -5.77 -8.80 -12.87
N GLY A 169 -5.25 -9.45 -11.82
CA GLY A 169 -5.85 -10.64 -11.20
C GLY A 169 -6.54 -10.42 -9.86
N LEU A 170 -6.52 -9.20 -9.31
CA LEU A 170 -7.08 -8.93 -7.98
C LEU A 170 -8.61 -8.82 -8.01
N SER A 171 -9.28 -9.88 -7.58
CA SER A 171 -10.72 -9.89 -7.32
C SER A 171 -11.08 -9.21 -6.00
N GLU A 172 -10.26 -9.39 -4.96
CA GLU A 172 -10.53 -8.92 -3.61
C GLU A 172 -9.38 -8.04 -3.11
N PRO A 173 -9.65 -6.83 -2.58
CA PRO A 173 -8.63 -6.03 -1.95
C PRO A 173 -8.32 -6.55 -0.54
N ASP A 174 -7.26 -6.08 0.10
CA ASP A 174 -6.98 -6.42 1.49
C ASP A 174 -7.71 -5.47 2.45
N ILE A 175 -7.88 -4.21 2.03
CA ILE A 175 -8.44 -3.13 2.84
C ILE A 175 -9.36 -2.28 1.97
N GLU A 176 -10.54 -1.93 2.49
CA GLU A 176 -11.37 -0.84 1.96
C GLU A 176 -11.25 0.41 2.84
N LEU A 177 -11.27 1.57 2.22
CA LEU A 177 -11.26 2.88 2.87
C LEU A 177 -12.68 3.47 2.83
N ILE A 178 -13.39 3.40 3.94
CA ILE A 178 -14.73 3.97 4.06
C ILE A 178 -14.62 5.38 4.63
N ARG A 179 -15.12 6.37 3.91
CA ARG A 179 -15.16 7.76 4.40
C ARG A 179 -16.06 7.82 5.64
N VAL A 180 -15.53 8.35 6.73
CA VAL A 180 -16.29 8.62 7.94
C VAL A 180 -17.09 9.90 7.69
N ALA A 181 -18.41 9.83 7.77
CA ALA A 181 -19.24 11.03 7.68
C ALA A 181 -18.91 11.96 8.86
N GLU A 182 -18.73 13.25 8.57
CA GLU A 182 -18.64 14.31 9.59
C GLU A 182 -19.97 14.50 10.32
#